data_AF-A0A8T3WTT7-F1
#
_entry.id   AF-A0A8T3WTT7-F1
#
_cell.length_a   1.000
_cell.length_b   1.000
_cell.length_c   1.000
_cell.angle_alpha   90.00
_cell.angle_beta   90.00
_cell.angle_gamma   90.00
#
_symmetry.space_group_name_H-M   'P 1'
#
loop_
_entity.id
_entity.type
_entity.pdbx_description
1 polymer ?
#
loop_
_entity_poly.entity_id
_entity_poly.type
_entity_poly.pdbx_seq_one_letter_code
_entity_poly.pdbx_strand_id
1 'polypeptide(L)'
;MDKKRDFAILGFVIIGILAIFIFQNVQLSGQASRNVASEIELDLDEYLFRVGERKIIDDAGVMLVSIGDSNEAIIDVEGIRKSVNEYGARIISNVQIESIAVSDDGAILRIINLAKKGKTCSDTDAGDIYLRGKCTDRFYPDGAEDFCDFNSLKEYNCGYDEYVDEVHCLKQVVECSDGCGKGACVAK
;
A
#
# COMPACT_ATOMS: atom_id res chain seq x y z
N MET A 1 -30.33 67.54 29.64
CA MET A 1 -29.37 66.60 29.05
C MET A 1 -28.11 67.35 28.70
N ASP A 2 -26.98 66.88 29.19
CA ASP A 2 -25.71 67.61 29.14
C ASP A 2 -24.93 67.14 27.91
N LYS A 3 -24.99 67.92 26.82
CA LYS A 3 -24.52 67.51 25.48
C LYS A 3 -23.08 67.00 25.47
N LYS A 4 -22.24 67.46 26.39
CA LYS A 4 -20.84 67.00 26.55
C LYS A 4 -20.74 65.57 27.08
N ARG A 5 -21.63 65.19 28.00
CA ARG A 5 -21.68 63.85 28.58
C ARG A 5 -22.19 62.84 27.55
N ASP A 6 -23.18 63.23 26.77
CA ASP A 6 -23.77 62.37 25.74
C ASP A 6 -22.79 62.13 24.58
N PHE A 7 -21.97 63.13 24.21
CA PHE A 7 -20.88 62.97 23.24
C PHE A 7 -19.77 62.06 23.74
N ALA A 8 -19.41 62.15 25.02
CA ALA A 8 -18.39 61.28 25.62
C ALA A 8 -18.84 59.81 25.63
N ILE A 9 -20.10 59.56 26.02
CA ILE A 9 -20.69 58.21 26.04
C ILE A 9 -20.72 57.62 24.63
N LEU A 10 -21.13 58.40 23.62
CA LEU A 10 -21.14 57.94 22.23
C LEU A 10 -19.73 57.57 21.72
N GLY A 11 -18.72 58.35 22.10
CA GLY A 11 -17.32 58.06 21.77
C GLY A 11 -16.83 56.72 22.36
N PHE A 12 -17.14 56.44 23.62
CA PHE A 12 -16.77 55.17 24.26
C PHE A 12 -17.47 53.97 23.62
N VAL A 13 -18.72 54.11 23.21
CA VAL A 13 -19.47 53.04 22.53
C VAL A 13 -18.85 52.70 21.18
N ILE A 14 -18.45 53.71 20.40
CA ILE A 14 -17.81 53.50 19.09
C ILE A 14 -16.47 52.79 19.24
N ILE A 15 -15.64 53.22 20.21
CA ILE A 15 -14.33 52.60 20.47
C ILE A 15 -14.50 51.14 20.93
N GLY A 16 -15.50 50.87 21.78
CA GLY A 16 -15.83 49.52 22.23
C GLY A 16 -16.21 48.58 21.08
N ILE A 17 -17.05 49.05 20.15
CA ILE A 17 -17.44 48.27 18.96
C ILE A 17 -16.24 48.01 18.06
N LEU A 18 -15.36 49.00 17.85
CA LEU A 18 -14.15 48.84 17.05
C LEU A 18 -13.20 47.80 17.67
N ALA A 19 -13.03 47.81 18.99
CA ALA A 19 -12.20 46.84 19.69
C ALA A 19 -12.73 45.41 19.55
N ILE A 20 -14.05 45.20 19.63
CA ILE A 20 -14.69 43.90 19.41
C ILE A 20 -14.46 43.41 17.98
N PHE A 21 -14.64 44.30 16.99
CA PHE A 21 -14.40 43.96 15.59
C PHE A 21 -12.94 43.57 15.33
N ILE A 22 -11.98 44.30 15.89
CA ILE A 22 -10.55 43.97 15.75
C ILE A 22 -10.25 42.62 16.42
N PHE A 23 -10.77 42.38 17.63
CA PHE A 23 -10.52 41.13 18.36
C PHE A 23 -11.10 39.91 17.64
N GLN A 24 -12.28 40.04 17.03
CA GLN A 24 -12.88 38.97 16.21
C GLN A 24 -12.05 38.68 14.94
N ASN A 25 -11.50 39.71 14.30
CA ASN A 25 -10.66 39.53 13.10
C ASN A 25 -9.27 38.95 13.42
N VAL A 26 -8.68 39.31 14.57
CA VAL A 26 -7.34 38.80 14.97
C VAL A 26 -7.39 37.34 15.43
N GLN A 27 -8.49 36.86 16.02
CA GLN A 27 -8.65 35.43 16.34
C GLN A 27 -9.07 34.57 15.13
N LEU A 28 -9.64 35.17 14.07
CA LEU A 28 -10.01 34.49 12.83
C LEU A 28 -8.88 34.41 11.80
N SER A 29 -7.79 35.16 11.96
CA SER A 29 -6.51 34.81 11.34
C SER A 29 -5.88 33.64 12.11
N GLY A 30 -6.64 32.56 12.21
CA GLY A 30 -6.16 31.26 12.65
C GLY A 30 -4.91 30.97 11.85
N GLN A 31 -3.87 30.50 12.56
CA GLN A 31 -2.71 29.91 11.92
C GLN A 31 -3.22 29.02 10.81
N ALA A 32 -2.96 29.42 9.56
CA ALA A 32 -3.17 28.53 8.43
C ALA A 32 -2.39 27.28 8.80
N SER A 33 -3.10 26.20 9.11
CA SER A 33 -2.49 24.90 9.32
C SER A 33 -1.60 24.71 8.11
N ARG A 34 -0.28 24.77 8.32
CA ARG A 34 0.66 24.38 7.29
C ARG A 34 0.33 22.92 7.08
N ASN A 35 -0.42 22.63 6.02
CA ASN A 35 -0.43 21.31 5.43
C ASN A 35 1.03 21.04 5.10
N VAL A 36 1.74 20.42 6.04
CA VAL A 36 3.02 19.80 5.77
C VAL A 36 2.64 18.64 4.86
N ALA A 37 2.60 18.89 3.56
CA ALA A 37 2.63 17.84 2.58
C ALA A 37 3.97 17.14 2.84
N SER A 38 3.95 15.99 3.52
CA SER A 38 5.10 15.11 3.49
C SER A 38 5.19 14.66 2.04
N GLU A 39 6.20 15.15 1.34
CA GLU A 39 6.53 14.63 0.02
C GLU A 39 6.98 13.18 0.24
N ILE A 40 6.14 12.23 -0.17
CA ILE A 40 6.46 10.81 -0.14
C ILE A 40 7.37 10.59 -1.35
N GLU A 41 8.65 10.37 -1.11
CA GLU A 41 9.60 9.93 -2.13
C GLU A 41 9.31 8.45 -2.41
N LEU A 42 8.84 8.16 -3.62
CA LEU A 42 8.56 6.80 -4.10
C LEU A 42 9.77 6.29 -4.88
N ASP A 43 10.10 5.02 -4.71
CA ASP A 43 11.14 4.37 -5.51
C ASP A 43 10.63 4.00 -6.92
N LEU A 44 11.53 3.47 -7.76
CA LEU A 44 11.17 2.87 -9.04
C LEU A 44 10.13 1.75 -8.83
N ASP A 45 9.07 1.77 -9.63
CA ASP A 45 7.95 0.81 -9.56
C ASP A 45 7.07 0.88 -8.30
N GLU A 46 7.23 1.92 -7.46
CA GLU A 46 6.33 2.19 -6.34
C GLU A 46 5.23 3.20 -6.71
N TYR A 47 4.01 2.89 -6.29
CA TYR A 47 2.83 3.67 -6.64
C TYR A 47 1.93 3.89 -5.42
N LEU A 48 1.57 5.16 -5.18
CA LEU A 48 0.55 5.51 -4.20
C LEU A 48 -0.86 5.31 -4.79
N PHE A 49 -1.63 4.39 -4.21
CA PHE A 49 -3.04 4.17 -4.50
C PHE A 49 -3.92 4.72 -3.39
N ARG A 50 -5.00 5.40 -3.76
CA ARG A 50 -6.13 5.64 -2.87
C ARG A 50 -7.17 4.55 -3.02
N VAL A 51 -7.96 4.31 -1.97
CA VAL A 51 -9.07 3.33 -2.06
C VAL A 51 -10.03 3.72 -3.20
N GLY A 52 -10.33 2.75 -4.07
CA GLY A 52 -11.13 2.92 -5.29
C GLY A 52 -10.36 3.46 -6.49
N GLU A 53 -9.08 3.82 -6.34
CA GLU A 53 -8.25 4.28 -7.45
C GLU A 53 -7.77 3.08 -8.29
N ARG A 54 -7.85 3.25 -9.61
CA ARG A 54 -7.26 2.35 -10.60
C ARG A 54 -6.12 3.04 -11.32
N LYS A 55 -4.98 2.37 -11.43
CA LYS A 55 -3.85 2.78 -12.27
C LYS A 55 -3.58 1.74 -13.35
N ILE A 56 -3.05 2.21 -14.47
CA ILE A 56 -2.56 1.36 -15.54
C ILE A 56 -1.05 1.38 -15.46
N ILE A 57 -0.45 0.23 -15.17
CA ILE A 57 0.99 0.05 -15.00
C ILE A 57 1.41 -0.96 -16.06
N ASP A 58 2.15 -0.48 -17.05
CA ASP A 58 2.65 -1.33 -18.13
C ASP A 58 1.58 -2.19 -18.80
N ASP A 59 0.42 -1.61 -19.10
CA ASP A 59 -0.76 -2.25 -19.70
C ASP A 59 -1.59 -3.13 -18.75
N ALA A 60 -1.09 -3.41 -17.54
CA ALA A 60 -1.88 -4.07 -16.49
C ALA A 60 -2.71 -3.04 -15.71
N GLY A 61 -4.01 -3.32 -15.54
CA GLY A 61 -4.89 -2.47 -14.75
C GLY A 61 -4.99 -2.95 -13.30
N VAL A 62 -4.44 -2.18 -12.36
CA VAL A 62 -4.44 -2.48 -10.92
C VAL A 62 -5.34 -1.49 -10.19
N MET A 63 -6.22 -1.99 -9.33
CA MET A 63 -7.11 -1.17 -8.51
C MET A 63 -6.97 -1.54 -7.05
N LEU A 64 -6.83 -0.53 -6.18
CA LEU A 64 -6.95 -0.73 -4.74
C LEU A 64 -8.45 -0.74 -4.38
N VAL A 65 -8.96 -1.90 -3.98
CA VAL A 65 -10.38 -2.08 -3.66
C VAL A 65 -10.71 -1.54 -2.27
N SER A 66 -9.91 -1.92 -1.27
CA SER A 66 -10.11 -1.56 0.13
C SER A 66 -8.86 -1.87 0.96
N ILE A 67 -8.82 -1.34 2.18
CA ILE A 67 -7.85 -1.72 3.22
C ILE A 67 -8.56 -2.62 4.24
N GLY A 68 -7.98 -3.77 4.54
CA GLY A 68 -8.49 -4.72 5.53
C GLY A 68 -8.03 -4.42 6.96
N ASP A 69 -8.61 -5.14 7.93
CA ASP A 69 -8.44 -4.92 9.38
C ASP A 69 -7.01 -5.19 9.93
N SER A 70 -6.05 -5.53 9.07
CA SER A 70 -4.66 -5.84 9.44
C SER A 70 -3.65 -5.19 8.50
N ASN A 71 -3.95 -3.96 8.04
CA ASN A 71 -3.12 -3.23 7.07
C ASN A 71 -2.89 -4.02 5.78
N GLU A 72 -3.89 -4.81 5.39
CA GLU A 72 -3.85 -5.57 4.16
C GLU A 72 -4.46 -4.74 3.02
N ALA A 73 -3.75 -4.59 1.92
CA ALA A 73 -4.26 -3.99 0.72
C ALA A 73 -5.05 -5.04 -0.08
N ILE A 74 -6.36 -4.85 -0.19
CA ILE A 74 -7.19 -5.68 -1.07
C ILE A 74 -7.14 -5.06 -2.46
N ILE A 75 -6.54 -5.78 -3.40
CA ILE A 75 -6.31 -5.29 -4.76
C ILE A 75 -7.06 -6.15 -5.78
N ASP A 76 -7.40 -5.53 -6.91
CA ASP A 76 -8.00 -6.16 -8.07
C ASP A 76 -7.09 -5.93 -9.27
N VAL A 77 -6.62 -7.03 -9.87
CA VAL A 77 -5.85 -7.03 -11.11
C VAL A 77 -6.65 -7.79 -12.15
N GLU A 78 -7.17 -7.05 -13.13
CA GLU A 78 -7.94 -7.63 -14.24
C GLU A 78 -9.13 -8.52 -13.81
N GLY A 79 -9.78 -8.20 -12.68
CA GLY A 79 -10.91 -8.95 -12.14
C GLY A 79 -10.54 -10.03 -11.14
N ILE A 80 -9.24 -10.27 -10.90
CA ILE A 80 -8.76 -11.18 -9.85
C ILE A 80 -8.45 -10.37 -8.61
N ARG A 81 -9.14 -10.69 -7.51
CA ARG A 81 -8.93 -10.03 -6.21
C ARG A 81 -8.04 -10.85 -5.29
N LYS A 82 -7.07 -10.19 -4.66
CA LYS A 82 -6.23 -10.78 -3.62
C LYS A 82 -5.94 -9.78 -2.52
N SER A 83 -5.68 -10.31 -1.34
CA SER A 83 -5.07 -9.57 -0.25
C SER A 83 -3.55 -9.56 -0.43
N VAL A 84 -2.94 -8.39 -0.30
CA VAL A 84 -1.49 -8.19 -0.24
C VAL A 84 -1.19 -7.55 1.09
N ASN A 85 -0.32 -8.19 1.87
CA ASN A 85 0.12 -7.71 3.17
C ASN A 85 1.64 -7.52 3.17
N GLU A 86 2.20 -7.17 4.33
CA GLU A 86 3.65 -6.96 4.49
C GLU A 86 4.48 -8.24 4.31
N TYR A 87 3.85 -9.42 4.30
CA TYR A 87 4.55 -10.71 4.25
C TYR A 87 4.97 -11.10 2.83
N GLY A 88 5.45 -10.14 2.05
CA GLY A 88 6.12 -10.32 0.77
C GLY A 88 5.21 -10.22 -0.47
N ALA A 89 5.84 -10.38 -1.63
CA ALA A 89 5.18 -10.15 -2.90
C ALA A 89 4.10 -11.21 -3.22
N ARG A 90 3.15 -10.81 -4.07
CA ARG A 90 2.09 -11.66 -4.62
C ARG A 90 2.07 -11.52 -6.13
N ILE A 91 1.91 -12.62 -6.85
CA ILE A 91 1.70 -12.57 -8.30
C ILE A 91 0.22 -12.70 -8.62
N ILE A 92 -0.30 -11.76 -9.40
CA ILE A 92 -1.68 -11.77 -9.90
C ILE A 92 -1.64 -11.41 -11.38
N SER A 93 -2.12 -12.29 -12.25
CA SER A 93 -2.16 -12.05 -13.70
C SER A 93 -0.83 -11.55 -14.29
N ASN A 94 0.31 -12.13 -13.88
CA ASN A 94 1.66 -11.73 -14.30
C ASN A 94 2.16 -10.39 -13.75
N VAL A 95 1.49 -9.84 -12.75
CA VAL A 95 1.93 -8.65 -12.03
C VAL A 95 2.40 -9.07 -10.65
N GLN A 96 3.65 -8.77 -10.31
CA GLN A 96 4.13 -8.90 -8.94
C GLN A 96 3.72 -7.64 -8.17
N ILE A 97 3.12 -7.82 -7.00
CA ILE A 97 2.64 -6.74 -6.15
C ILE A 97 3.12 -6.98 -4.72
N GLU A 98 3.77 -5.98 -4.17
CA GLU A 98 4.26 -5.97 -2.79
C GLU A 98 3.69 -4.75 -2.07
N SER A 99 3.20 -4.95 -0.84
CA SER A 99 2.72 -3.87 0.00
C SER A 99 3.90 -3.23 0.72
N ILE A 100 4.18 -1.96 0.42
CA ILE A 100 5.27 -1.19 1.04
C ILE A 100 4.77 -0.45 2.28
N ALA A 101 3.60 0.18 2.17
CA ALA A 101 2.95 0.88 3.28
C ALA A 101 1.44 0.91 3.09
N VAL A 102 0.69 0.91 4.19
CA VAL A 102 -0.77 1.00 4.18
C VAL A 102 -1.22 2.05 5.20
N SER A 103 -2.21 2.84 4.82
CA SER A 103 -2.90 3.84 5.65
C SER A 103 -4.41 3.65 5.57
N ASP A 104 -5.18 4.38 6.38
CA ASP A 104 -6.64 4.30 6.39
C ASP A 104 -7.27 4.65 5.02
N ASP A 105 -6.59 5.45 4.20
CA ASP A 105 -7.09 6.01 2.94
C ASP A 105 -6.40 5.47 1.68
N GLY A 106 -5.35 4.65 1.83
CA GLY A 106 -4.56 4.19 0.70
C GLY A 106 -3.45 3.21 1.03
N ALA A 107 -2.67 2.89 0.00
CA ALA A 107 -1.50 2.03 0.10
C ALA A 107 -0.41 2.49 -0.88
N ILE A 108 0.85 2.33 -0.48
CA ILE A 108 2.00 2.35 -1.38
C ILE A 108 2.28 0.91 -1.76
N LEU A 109 2.15 0.63 -3.06
CA LEU A 109 2.38 -0.70 -3.61
C LEU A 109 3.54 -0.65 -4.60
N ARG A 110 4.48 -1.58 -4.47
CA ARG A 110 5.46 -1.86 -5.51
C ARG A 110 4.83 -2.81 -6.51
N ILE A 111 4.83 -2.45 -7.79
CA ILE A 111 4.12 -3.17 -8.84
C ILE A 111 5.03 -3.37 -10.05
N ILE A 112 5.29 -4.63 -10.37
CA ILE A 112 6.19 -5.01 -11.46
C ILE A 112 5.44 -5.88 -12.46
N ASN A 113 5.38 -5.43 -13.72
CA ASN A 113 4.79 -6.23 -14.79
C ASN A 113 5.80 -7.26 -15.32
N LEU A 114 5.62 -8.52 -14.93
CA LEU A 114 6.49 -9.63 -15.29
C LEU A 114 6.36 -10.02 -16.77
N ALA A 115 5.26 -9.68 -17.44
CA ALA A 115 5.10 -9.95 -18.87
C ALA A 115 6.06 -9.12 -19.72
N LYS A 116 6.38 -7.88 -19.31
CA LYS A 116 7.37 -7.03 -20.00
C LYS A 116 8.81 -7.40 -19.71
N LYS A 117 9.09 -7.92 -18.51
CA LYS A 117 10.43 -8.36 -18.11
C LYS A 117 10.88 -9.67 -18.78
N GLY A 118 9.97 -10.37 -19.46
CA GLY A 118 10.24 -11.65 -20.12
C GLY A 118 10.25 -12.79 -19.10
N LYS A 119 9.30 -13.71 -19.22
CA LYS A 119 9.18 -14.84 -18.28
C LYS A 119 10.11 -15.98 -18.67
N THR A 120 11.08 -16.29 -17.82
CA THR A 120 11.88 -17.52 -17.88
C THR A 120 11.53 -18.49 -16.74
N CYS A 121 10.60 -18.09 -15.88
CA CYS A 121 10.15 -18.81 -14.70
C CYS A 121 8.76 -19.43 -14.89
N SER A 122 8.56 -20.63 -14.35
CA SER A 122 7.28 -21.32 -14.24
C SER A 122 7.06 -21.77 -12.80
N ASP A 123 5.83 -21.61 -12.33
CA ASP A 123 5.39 -21.96 -10.98
C ASP A 123 4.05 -22.69 -11.10
N THR A 124 3.92 -23.83 -10.40
CA THR A 124 2.76 -24.72 -10.51
C THR A 124 1.54 -24.27 -9.70
N ASP A 125 1.71 -23.45 -8.67
CA ASP A 125 0.60 -22.97 -7.83
C ASP A 125 0.42 -21.44 -7.83
N ALA A 126 1.33 -20.73 -8.50
CA ALA A 126 1.32 -19.28 -8.62
C ALA A 126 1.45 -18.55 -7.27
N GLY A 127 2.27 -19.12 -6.36
CA GLY A 127 2.52 -18.59 -5.02
C GLY A 127 1.33 -18.75 -4.08
N ASP A 128 0.49 -19.77 -4.31
CA ASP A 128 -0.61 -20.12 -3.41
C ASP A 128 -0.08 -20.95 -2.25
N ILE A 129 0.18 -20.28 -1.13
CA ILE A 129 0.73 -20.87 0.10
C ILE A 129 -0.07 -22.04 0.69
N TYR A 130 -1.31 -22.29 0.23
CA TYR A 130 -2.15 -23.40 0.70
C TYR A 130 -2.12 -24.61 -0.24
N LEU A 131 -1.44 -24.48 -1.38
CA LEU A 131 -1.11 -25.56 -2.29
C LEU A 131 0.40 -25.82 -2.18
N ARG A 132 0.82 -27.02 -2.58
CA ARG A 132 2.24 -27.30 -2.70
C ARG A 132 2.67 -26.94 -4.11
N GLY A 133 3.63 -26.05 -4.20
CA GLY A 133 4.21 -25.56 -5.43
C GLY A 133 5.55 -26.20 -5.76
N LYS A 134 5.91 -25.98 -7.02
CA LYS A 134 7.22 -26.25 -7.58
C LYS A 134 7.53 -25.16 -8.59
N CYS A 135 8.60 -24.44 -8.33
CA CYS A 135 9.10 -23.42 -9.24
C CYS A 135 10.25 -23.97 -10.09
N THR A 136 10.27 -23.65 -11.38
CA THR A 136 11.33 -24.01 -12.31
C THR A 136 11.80 -22.79 -13.10
N ASP A 137 13.11 -22.67 -13.28
CA ASP A 137 13.76 -21.64 -14.11
C ASP A 137 15.14 -22.12 -14.58
N ARG A 138 16.00 -21.20 -15.03
CA ARG A 138 17.37 -21.50 -15.46
C ARG A 138 18.33 -21.86 -14.33
N PHE A 139 18.05 -21.46 -13.08
CA PHE A 139 18.87 -21.74 -11.90
C PHE A 139 18.46 -23.04 -11.20
N TYR A 140 17.18 -23.40 -11.28
CA TYR A 140 16.55 -24.60 -10.77
C TYR A 140 15.94 -25.39 -11.94
N PRO A 141 16.79 -26.00 -12.82
CA PRO A 141 16.30 -26.73 -14.00
C PRO A 141 15.48 -27.97 -13.63
N ASP A 142 15.78 -28.59 -12.48
CA ASP A 142 15.01 -29.72 -11.94
C ASP A 142 13.84 -29.28 -11.04
N GLY A 143 13.73 -27.97 -10.82
CA GLY A 143 12.78 -27.27 -9.98
C GLY A 143 13.08 -27.26 -8.48
N ALA A 144 12.65 -26.20 -7.82
CA ALA A 144 12.63 -26.02 -6.38
C ALA A 144 11.21 -26.27 -5.86
N GLU A 145 11.06 -27.18 -4.91
CA GLU A 145 9.76 -27.52 -4.31
C GLU A 145 9.58 -26.84 -2.96
N ASP A 146 8.34 -26.49 -2.66
CA ASP A 146 7.99 -25.92 -1.37
C ASP A 146 8.17 -26.94 -0.26
N PHE A 147 8.64 -26.47 0.88
CA PHE A 147 8.85 -27.32 2.03
C PHE A 147 8.58 -26.62 3.35
N CYS A 148 8.19 -27.41 4.34
CA CYS A 148 7.93 -26.92 5.69
C CYS A 148 9.19 -27.02 6.55
N ASP A 149 9.47 -25.95 7.29
CA ASP A 149 10.45 -25.89 8.36
C ASP A 149 9.75 -25.39 9.63
N PHE A 150 9.40 -26.32 10.52
CA PHE A 150 8.52 -26.10 11.66
C PHE A 150 7.16 -25.48 11.25
N ASN A 151 6.83 -24.30 11.79
CA ASN A 151 5.61 -23.55 11.45
C ASN A 151 5.81 -22.56 10.28
N SER A 152 6.95 -22.64 9.59
CA SER A 152 7.23 -21.80 8.43
C SER A 152 7.20 -22.63 7.13
N LEU A 153 6.55 -22.07 6.11
CA LEU A 153 6.63 -22.52 4.73
C LEU A 153 7.81 -21.82 4.05
N LYS A 154 8.68 -22.61 3.42
CA LYS A 154 9.67 -22.12 2.47
C LYS A 154 9.07 -22.26 1.09
N GLU A 155 8.48 -21.16 0.64
CA GLU A 155 7.81 -21.04 -0.65
C GLU A 155 8.84 -20.71 -1.73
N TYR A 156 8.76 -21.40 -2.86
CA TYR A 156 9.45 -21.08 -4.09
C TYR A 156 8.41 -20.72 -5.15
N ASN A 157 8.36 -19.45 -5.49
CA ASN A 157 7.47 -18.93 -6.51
C ASN A 157 8.24 -18.11 -7.54
N CYS A 158 7.62 -17.86 -8.70
CA CYS A 158 8.20 -16.89 -9.61
C CYS A 158 8.19 -15.50 -8.98
N GLY A 159 9.21 -14.71 -9.25
CA GLY A 159 9.25 -13.30 -8.87
C GLY A 159 10.36 -12.57 -9.60
N TYR A 160 10.29 -11.25 -9.62
CA TYR A 160 11.34 -10.40 -10.17
C TYR A 160 12.42 -10.16 -9.11
N ASP A 161 13.67 -10.41 -9.48
CA ASP A 161 14.84 -10.14 -8.66
C ASP A 161 15.62 -8.95 -9.21
N GLU A 162 15.72 -7.92 -8.39
CA GLU A 162 16.40 -6.66 -8.72
C GLU A 162 17.91 -6.83 -8.91
N TYR A 163 18.55 -7.82 -8.27
CA TYR A 163 19.99 -8.02 -8.36
C TYR A 163 20.43 -8.60 -9.70
N VAL A 164 19.59 -9.46 -10.28
CA VAL A 164 19.84 -10.10 -11.58
C VAL A 164 18.99 -9.51 -12.71
N ASP A 165 18.07 -8.58 -12.42
CA ASP A 165 17.14 -7.92 -13.36
C ASP A 165 16.39 -8.92 -14.25
N GLU A 166 15.88 -9.99 -13.66
CA GLU A 166 15.10 -11.01 -14.36
C GLU A 166 14.04 -11.65 -13.46
N VAL A 167 13.04 -12.28 -14.09
CA VAL A 167 12.03 -13.08 -13.40
C VAL A 167 12.58 -14.49 -13.19
N HIS A 168 12.70 -14.95 -11.95
CA HIS A 168 13.24 -16.27 -11.61
C HIS A 168 12.60 -16.81 -10.32
N CYS A 169 12.99 -18.00 -9.87
CA CYS A 169 12.45 -18.66 -8.68
C CYS A 169 13.02 -18.02 -7.42
N LEU A 170 12.16 -17.25 -6.73
CA LEU A 170 12.48 -16.62 -5.46
C LEU A 170 12.06 -17.51 -4.31
N LYS A 171 12.85 -17.46 -3.24
CA LYS A 171 12.52 -18.13 -1.98
C LYS A 171 11.90 -17.13 -1.02
N GLN A 172 10.70 -17.42 -0.55
CA GLN A 172 10.01 -16.68 0.47
C GLN A 172 9.82 -17.54 1.72
N VAL A 173 9.84 -16.90 2.89
CA VAL A 173 9.54 -17.55 4.16
C VAL A 173 8.21 -17.03 4.65
N VAL A 174 7.20 -17.90 4.70
CA VAL A 174 5.85 -17.57 5.16
C VAL A 174 5.62 -18.24 6.51
N GLU A 175 5.19 -17.48 7.51
CA GLU A 175 4.76 -18.05 8.78
C GLU A 175 3.31 -18.54 8.66
N CYS A 176 3.07 -19.82 8.90
CA CYS A 176 1.74 -20.41 8.81
C CYS A 176 1.04 -20.38 10.17
N SER A 177 -0.07 -19.64 10.28
CA SER A 177 -0.85 -19.48 11.53
C SER A 177 -1.28 -20.80 12.16
N ASP A 178 -1.61 -21.79 11.34
CA ASP A 178 -2.17 -23.08 11.74
C ASP A 178 -1.23 -24.25 11.48
N GLY A 179 0.05 -23.94 11.26
CA GLY A 179 1.12 -24.88 10.97
C GLY A 179 1.34 -25.11 9.48
N CYS A 180 2.45 -25.79 9.18
CA CYS A 180 2.87 -26.13 7.82
C CYS A 180 2.87 -27.66 7.68
N GLY A 181 2.28 -28.16 6.59
CA GLY A 181 2.24 -29.57 6.28
C GLY A 181 2.38 -29.83 4.79
N LYS A 182 3.23 -30.81 4.43
CA LYS A 182 3.43 -31.26 3.03
C LYS A 182 3.87 -30.16 2.05
N GLY A 183 4.60 -29.15 2.53
CA GLY A 183 5.05 -28.03 1.69
C GLY A 183 3.93 -27.04 1.38
N ALA A 184 3.00 -26.85 2.30
CA ALA A 184 1.95 -25.83 2.24
C ALA A 184 1.54 -25.42 3.66
N CYS A 185 1.01 -24.21 3.82
CA CYS A 185 0.32 -23.81 5.03
C CYS A 185 -0.99 -24.58 5.19
N VAL A 186 -1.35 -24.89 6.43
CA VAL A 186 -2.62 -25.54 6.75
C VAL A 186 -3.72 -24.48 6.83
N ALA A 187 -4.82 -24.67 6.10
CA ALA A 187 -6.01 -23.84 6.23
C ALA A 187 -6.89 -24.32 7.41
N LYS A 188 -7.51 -23.40 8.14
CA LYS A 188 -8.51 -23.69 9.18
C LYS A 188 -9.79 -24.32 8.63
#